data_AF-A0A1S3L6V8-F1
#
_entry.id   AF-A0A1S3L6V8-F1
#
_cell.length_a   1.000
_cell.length_b   1.000
_cell.length_c   1.000
_cell.angle_alpha   90.00
_cell.angle_beta   90.00
_cell.angle_gamma   90.00
#
_symmetry.space_group_name_H-M   'P 1'
#
loop_
_entity.id
_entity.type
_entity.pdbx_description
1 polymer ?
#
loop_
_entity_poly.entity_id
_entity_poly.type
_entity_poly.pdbx_seq_one_letter_code
_entity_poly.pdbx_strand_id
1 'polypeptide(L)'
;MFRCLRNVQRFNCNLQALQRNIDNTKYSPVAGVILISSRMSSEYRIEADTFGELKVPVDKYYGAQTVRSTTNFKIGGPSERMPIQVIKAFGILKRAAAEVNKDYGLDPKLADAIVQAADEVAAGKLDDHFPLVVWQTGSGTQSNMNVNEVISNRAIEILGGKLGSKDPVHPNDHVNKSQVG
;
A
#
# COMPACT_ATOMS: atom_id res chain seq x y z
N MET A 1 66.35 -22.94 -7.54
CA MET A 1 66.44 -24.41 -7.33
C MET A 1 65.03 -24.96 -7.49
N PHE A 2 64.79 -25.71 -8.57
CA PHE A 2 63.49 -26.21 -9.05
C PHE A 2 63.07 -27.54 -8.39
N ARG A 3 61.76 -27.74 -8.19
CA ARG A 3 60.95 -28.99 -8.35
C ARG A 3 59.50 -28.68 -7.88
N CYS A 4 58.42 -28.69 -8.68
CA CYS A 4 57.82 -29.70 -9.58
C CYS A 4 57.34 -30.94 -8.77
N LEU A 5 56.07 -31.38 -8.72
CA LEU A 5 55.16 -31.79 -9.83
C LEU A 5 53.67 -31.95 -9.37
N ARG A 6 52.76 -31.55 -10.29
CA ARG A 6 51.55 -32.22 -10.84
C ARG A 6 50.47 -32.88 -9.95
N ASN A 7 49.21 -32.49 -10.17
CA ASN A 7 48.21 -33.30 -10.91
C ASN A 7 46.80 -32.66 -10.84
N VAL A 8 46.31 -32.04 -11.92
CA VAL A 8 44.90 -32.12 -12.35
C VAL A 8 44.89 -31.98 -13.86
N GLN A 9 44.66 -33.09 -14.57
CA GLN A 9 44.43 -33.10 -16.01
C GLN A 9 43.02 -32.58 -16.32
N ARG A 10 42.94 -31.64 -17.26
CA ARG A 10 41.72 -31.30 -18.00
C ARG A 10 41.37 -32.44 -18.95
N PHE A 11 40.11 -32.82 -19.03
CA PHE A 11 39.52 -33.40 -20.24
C PHE A 11 38.13 -32.80 -20.48
N ASN A 12 38.05 -32.00 -21.55
CA ASN A 12 36.84 -31.64 -22.27
C ASN A 12 36.41 -32.85 -23.11
N CYS A 13 35.13 -33.26 -23.09
CA CYS A 13 34.52 -33.89 -24.26
C CYS A 13 32.97 -33.90 -24.23
N ASN A 14 32.40 -33.22 -25.23
CA ASN A 14 31.19 -33.55 -25.98
C ASN A 14 29.80 -33.54 -25.30
N LEU A 15 29.15 -32.37 -25.41
CA LEU A 15 27.73 -32.28 -25.82
C LEU A 15 27.54 -33.10 -27.11
N GLN A 16 26.84 -34.25 -27.05
CA GLN A 16 25.99 -34.82 -28.13
C GLN A 16 25.59 -36.29 -27.93
N ALA A 17 25.92 -36.94 -26.80
CA ALA A 17 25.51 -38.32 -26.57
C ALA A 17 24.60 -38.45 -25.34
N LEU A 18 23.30 -38.24 -25.55
CA LEU A 18 22.18 -38.96 -24.87
C LEU A 18 20.81 -38.43 -25.33
N GLN A 19 20.70 -38.01 -26.60
CA GLN A 19 19.42 -37.93 -27.31
C GLN A 19 19.22 -39.27 -28.00
N ARG A 20 18.63 -40.26 -27.30
CA ARG A 20 18.00 -41.47 -27.87
C ARG A 20 17.51 -42.37 -26.73
N ASN A 21 16.20 -42.31 -26.46
CA ASN A 21 15.31 -43.41 -26.07
C ASN A 21 14.03 -42.80 -25.49
N ILE A 22 13.23 -42.21 -26.37
CA ILE A 22 11.80 -42.04 -26.13
C ILE A 22 11.18 -43.25 -26.79
N ASP A 23 10.80 -44.25 -25.99
CA ASP A 23 9.72 -45.16 -26.36
C ASP A 23 9.12 -45.82 -25.11
N ASN A 24 7.88 -45.43 -24.86
CA ASN A 24 6.76 -46.30 -24.47
C ASN A 24 6.88 -47.16 -23.20
N THR A 25 6.41 -46.61 -22.08
CA THR A 25 5.53 -47.34 -21.16
C THR A 25 4.41 -46.44 -20.63
N LYS A 26 3.22 -46.68 -21.22
CA LYS A 26 1.85 -46.53 -20.70
C LYS A 26 1.72 -46.04 -19.25
N TYR A 27 1.11 -44.87 -19.04
CA TYR A 27 0.09 -44.61 -17.99
C TYR A 27 -0.66 -43.30 -18.32
N SER A 28 -1.98 -43.34 -18.21
CA SER A 28 -2.94 -42.22 -18.33
C SER A 28 -4.04 -42.48 -17.28
N PRO A 29 -4.83 -41.49 -16.83
CA PRO A 29 -4.47 -40.16 -16.35
C PRO A 29 -4.97 -40.00 -14.89
N VAL A 30 -4.22 -39.30 -14.03
CA VAL A 30 -4.78 -38.80 -12.75
C VAL A 30 -4.67 -37.29 -12.74
N ALA A 31 -5.85 -36.67 -12.86
CA ALA A 31 -6.21 -35.30 -12.56
C ALA A 31 -5.02 -34.34 -12.41
N GLY A 32 -4.68 -33.65 -13.50
CA GLY A 32 -3.88 -32.44 -13.42
C GLY A 32 -4.59 -31.43 -12.53
N VAL A 33 -4.14 -31.30 -11.29
CA VAL A 33 -4.35 -30.08 -10.51
C VAL A 33 -3.49 -29.03 -11.20
N ILE A 34 -4.07 -28.36 -12.18
CA ILE A 34 -3.53 -27.09 -12.67
C ILE A 34 -3.61 -26.17 -11.46
N LEU A 35 -2.47 -25.98 -10.77
CA LEU A 35 -2.30 -24.85 -9.87
C LEU A 35 -2.39 -23.61 -10.75
N ILE A 36 -3.61 -23.12 -10.95
CA ILE A 36 -3.85 -21.79 -11.46
C ILE A 36 -3.30 -20.88 -10.36
N SER A 37 -2.01 -20.52 -10.47
CA SER A 37 -1.47 -19.35 -9.80
C SER A 37 -2.22 -18.17 -10.40
N SER A 38 -3.40 -17.86 -9.84
CA SER A 38 -4.09 -16.63 -10.19
C SER A 38 -3.14 -15.49 -9.79
N ARG A 39 -2.53 -14.86 -10.80
CA ARG A 39 -2.13 -13.47 -10.61
C ARG A 39 -3.45 -12.77 -10.30
N MET A 40 -3.68 -12.44 -9.03
CA MET A 40 -4.70 -11.46 -8.69
C MET A 40 -4.39 -10.23 -9.54
N SER A 41 -5.20 -9.98 -10.56
CA SER A 41 -5.23 -8.69 -11.21
C SER A 41 -5.70 -7.73 -10.13
N SER A 42 -4.77 -7.02 -9.50
CA SER A 42 -5.11 -5.94 -8.58
C SER A 42 -6.03 -4.99 -9.33
N GLU A 43 -7.30 -4.94 -8.94
CA GLU A 43 -8.22 -3.96 -9.50
C GLU A 43 -7.79 -2.58 -8.99
N TYR A 44 -7.84 -1.59 -9.88
CA TYR A 44 -7.44 -0.23 -9.56
C TYR A 44 -8.60 0.72 -9.85
N ARG A 45 -8.77 1.72 -8.98
CA ARG A 45 -9.53 2.93 -9.29
C ARG A 45 -8.57 4.03 -9.77
N ILE A 46 -9.09 4.92 -10.61
CA ILE A 46 -8.35 6.11 -11.03
C ILE A 46 -8.70 7.24 -10.08
N GLU A 47 -7.68 7.84 -9.47
CA GLU A 47 -7.81 9.08 -8.71
C GLU A 47 -6.87 10.13 -9.30
N ALA A 48 -7.24 11.40 -9.17
CA ALA A 48 -6.42 12.52 -9.61
C ALA A 48 -5.93 13.36 -8.41
N ASP A 49 -4.68 13.79 -8.50
CA ASP A 49 -4.13 14.89 -7.71
C ASP A 49 -3.73 16.05 -8.64
N THR A 50 -3.06 17.08 -8.10
CA THR A 50 -2.62 18.26 -8.87
C THR A 50 -1.61 17.95 -9.97
N PHE A 51 -0.96 16.78 -9.93
CA PHE A 51 0.04 16.34 -10.90
C PHE A 51 -0.51 15.30 -11.88
N GLY A 52 -1.81 14.99 -11.83
CA GLY A 52 -2.51 14.12 -12.77
C GLY A 52 -3.08 12.84 -12.15
N GLU A 53 -3.44 11.91 -13.02
CA GLU A 53 -4.11 10.66 -12.65
C GLU A 53 -3.13 9.58 -12.17
N LEU A 54 -3.54 8.81 -11.18
CA LEU A 54 -2.83 7.68 -10.62
C LEU A 54 -3.77 6.48 -10.41
N LYS A 55 -3.20 5.29 -10.56
CA LYS A 55 -3.89 4.02 -10.27
C LYS A 55 -3.76 3.71 -8.78
N VAL A 56 -4.88 3.65 -8.08
CA VAL A 56 -4.96 3.34 -6.65
C VAL A 56 -5.67 1.99 -6.47
N PRO A 57 -5.14 1.04 -5.68
CA PRO A 57 -5.80 -0.26 -5.47
C PRO A 57 -7.20 -0.09 -4.88
N VAL A 58 -8.20 -0.82 -5.40
CA VAL A 58 -9.60 -0.68 -4.94
C VAL A 58 -9.81 -1.08 -3.47
N ASP A 59 -8.94 -1.94 -2.95
CA ASP A 59 -8.96 -2.47 -1.58
C ASP A 59 -8.28 -1.55 -0.55
N LYS A 60 -7.81 -0.36 -0.95
CA LYS A 60 -7.06 0.55 -0.09
C LYS A 60 -7.71 1.91 0.09
N TYR A 61 -7.81 2.37 1.34
CA TYR A 61 -8.38 3.69 1.68
C TYR A 61 -7.44 4.87 1.42
N TYR A 62 -6.13 4.67 1.24
CA TYR A 62 -5.27 5.78 0.82
C TYR A 62 -5.54 6.20 -0.62
N GLY A 63 -5.15 7.40 -1.01
CA GLY A 63 -5.47 8.00 -2.32
C GLY A 63 -4.25 8.28 -3.20
N ALA A 64 -4.46 9.13 -4.20
CA ALA A 64 -3.46 9.50 -5.19
C ALA A 64 -2.17 10.08 -4.57
N GLN A 65 -2.25 10.92 -3.54
CA GLN A 65 -1.04 11.55 -2.98
C GLN A 65 -0.17 10.52 -2.26
N THR A 66 -0.78 9.59 -1.54
CA THR A 66 -0.05 8.47 -0.92
C THR A 66 0.64 7.62 -1.98
N VAL A 67 -0.06 7.27 -3.07
CA VAL A 67 0.54 6.50 -4.18
C VAL A 67 1.72 7.25 -4.79
N ARG A 68 1.60 8.57 -5.00
CA ARG A 68 2.70 9.39 -5.51
C ARG A 68 3.89 9.37 -4.56
N SER A 69 3.65 9.53 -3.26
CA SER A 69 4.69 9.49 -2.23
C SER A 69 5.42 8.14 -2.22
N THR A 70 4.70 7.01 -2.26
CA THR A 70 5.34 5.67 -2.35
C THR A 70 6.21 5.50 -3.61
N THR A 71 5.87 6.19 -4.70
CA THR A 71 6.66 6.14 -5.94
C THR A 71 7.91 7.02 -5.85
N ASN A 72 7.84 8.13 -5.12
CA ASN A 72 8.95 9.07 -4.94
C ASN A 72 9.95 8.61 -3.88
N PHE A 73 9.50 7.95 -2.82
CA PHE A 73 10.31 7.56 -1.66
C PHE A 73 10.37 6.04 -1.52
N LYS A 74 11.36 5.41 -2.17
CA LYS A 74 11.52 3.94 -2.22
C LYS A 74 12.64 3.40 -1.31
N ILE A 75 12.98 4.14 -0.26
CA ILE A 75 14.08 3.80 0.65
C ILE A 75 13.51 3.12 1.90
N GLY A 76 14.10 2.00 2.34
CA GLY A 76 13.80 1.37 3.63
C GLY A 76 12.77 0.23 3.63
N GLY A 77 11.94 0.13 2.58
CA GLY A 77 11.01 -0.99 2.42
C GLY A 77 10.01 -1.17 3.57
N PRO A 78 9.40 -2.36 3.73
CA PRO A 78 8.39 -2.61 4.76
C PRO A 78 8.89 -2.48 6.21
N SER A 79 10.18 -2.75 6.46
CA SER A 79 10.78 -2.67 7.81
C SER A 79 10.96 -1.24 8.32
N GLU A 80 10.99 -0.26 7.42
CA GLU A 80 11.21 1.15 7.77
C GLU A 80 9.98 2.00 7.41
N ARG A 81 8.79 1.39 7.47
CA ARG A 81 7.51 2.10 7.42
C ARG A 81 7.36 3.04 8.62
N MET A 82 6.53 4.05 8.44
CA MET A 82 6.16 4.95 9.54
C MET A 82 5.69 4.13 10.75
N PRO A 83 6.26 4.33 11.96
CA PRO A 83 5.89 3.52 13.11
C PRO A 83 4.41 3.61 13.40
N ILE A 84 3.79 2.47 13.73
CA ILE A 84 2.34 2.41 13.87
C ILE A 84 1.82 3.29 15.01
N GLN A 85 2.65 3.52 16.03
CA GLN A 85 2.36 4.42 17.14
C GLN A 85 2.18 5.86 16.66
N VAL A 86 2.94 6.30 15.64
CA VAL A 86 2.79 7.62 15.02
C VAL A 86 1.47 7.70 14.27
N ILE A 87 1.10 6.66 13.53
CA ILE A 87 -0.19 6.58 12.82
C ILE A 87 -1.37 6.62 13.81
N LYS A 88 -1.30 5.87 14.91
CA LYS A 88 -2.32 5.90 15.97
C LYS A 88 -2.44 7.28 16.61
N ALA A 89 -1.31 7.95 16.85
CA ALA A 89 -1.29 9.32 17.34
C ALA A 89 -1.95 10.30 16.36
N PHE A 90 -1.74 10.13 15.04
CA PHE A 90 -2.49 10.88 14.03
C PHE A 90 -4.00 10.60 14.10
N GLY A 91 -4.43 9.36 14.32
CA GLY A 91 -5.84 9.03 14.55
C GLY A 91 -6.42 9.85 15.70
N ILE A 92 -5.76 9.89 16.85
CA ILE A 92 -6.18 10.70 18.01
C ILE A 92 -6.23 12.19 17.68
N LEU A 93 -5.22 12.71 16.98
CA LEU A 93 -5.15 14.11 16.56
C LEU A 93 -6.32 14.49 15.65
N LYS A 94 -6.60 13.68 14.62
CA LYS A 94 -7.66 13.94 13.64
C LYS A 94 -9.05 13.81 14.27
N ARG A 95 -9.22 12.87 15.20
CA ARG A 95 -10.43 12.74 16.02
C ARG A 95 -10.71 14.03 16.81
N ALA A 96 -9.74 14.49 17.60
CA ALA A 96 -9.89 15.70 18.42
C ALA A 96 -10.19 16.94 17.56
N ALA A 97 -9.53 17.07 16.42
CA ALA A 97 -9.79 18.19 15.53
C ALA A 97 -11.16 18.14 14.85
N ALA A 98 -11.66 16.95 14.50
CA ALA A 98 -13.01 16.81 13.95
C ALA A 98 -14.08 17.18 14.99
N GLU A 99 -13.89 16.80 16.25
CA GLU A 99 -14.76 17.21 17.37
C GLU A 99 -14.79 18.72 17.53
N VAL A 100 -13.62 19.38 17.59
CA VAL A 100 -13.57 20.84 17.68
C VAL A 100 -14.19 21.49 16.44
N ASN A 101 -13.85 21.03 15.23
CA ASN A 101 -14.41 21.62 14.01
C ASN A 101 -15.93 21.45 13.90
N LYS A 102 -16.53 20.41 14.51
CA LYS A 102 -17.99 20.24 14.62
C LYS A 102 -18.63 21.44 15.34
N ASP A 103 -18.01 21.90 16.42
CA ASP A 103 -18.49 23.06 17.20
C ASP A 103 -18.32 24.39 16.45
N TYR A 104 -17.36 24.45 15.50
CA TYR A 104 -17.03 25.64 14.72
C TYR A 104 -17.50 25.59 13.25
N GLY A 105 -18.51 24.76 12.94
CA GLY A 105 -19.25 24.82 11.68
C GLY A 105 -18.93 23.75 10.64
N LEU A 106 -18.22 22.68 11.00
CA LEU A 106 -18.21 21.46 10.20
C LEU A 106 -19.55 20.74 10.36
N ASP A 107 -20.12 20.25 9.26
CA ASP A 107 -21.38 19.49 9.29
C ASP A 107 -21.29 18.32 10.30
N PRO A 108 -22.23 18.20 11.25
CA PRO A 108 -22.19 17.17 12.29
C PRO A 108 -22.12 15.75 11.75
N LYS A 109 -22.80 15.44 10.65
CA LYS A 109 -22.81 14.10 10.06
C LYS A 109 -21.45 13.77 9.45
N LEU A 110 -20.80 14.73 8.81
CA LEU A 110 -19.41 14.56 8.34
C LEU A 110 -18.44 14.42 9.50
N ALA A 111 -18.56 15.29 10.51
CA ALA A 111 -17.70 15.26 11.70
C ALA A 111 -17.78 13.92 12.44
N ASP A 112 -18.98 13.40 12.66
CA ASP A 112 -19.19 12.13 13.37
C ASP A 112 -18.61 10.93 12.59
N ALA A 113 -18.74 10.93 11.26
CA ALA A 113 -18.12 9.92 10.41
C ALA A 113 -16.58 10.01 10.42
N ILE A 114 -16.03 11.23 10.44
CA ILE A 114 -14.57 11.45 10.56
C ILE A 114 -14.06 10.99 11.93
N VAL A 115 -14.78 11.30 13.02
CA VAL A 115 -14.46 10.85 14.38
C VAL A 115 -14.43 9.32 14.43
N GLN A 116 -15.46 8.66 13.90
CA GLN A 116 -15.52 7.20 13.86
C GLN A 116 -14.34 6.61 13.06
N ALA A 117 -14.05 7.14 11.87
CA ALA A 117 -12.92 6.68 11.06
C ALA A 117 -11.57 6.92 11.75
N ALA A 118 -11.41 8.06 12.43
CA ALA A 118 -10.21 8.41 13.18
C ALA A 118 -10.01 7.49 14.40
N ASP A 119 -11.09 7.10 15.09
CA ASP A 119 -11.06 6.11 16.17
C ASP A 119 -10.62 4.73 15.65
N GLU A 120 -11.03 4.32 14.45
CA GLU A 120 -10.56 3.08 13.82
C GLU A 120 -9.06 3.12 13.50
N VAL A 121 -8.53 4.26 13.07
CA VAL A 121 -7.08 4.47 12.90
C VAL A 121 -6.36 4.41 14.25
N ALA A 122 -6.86 5.11 15.27
CA ALA A 122 -6.27 5.12 16.62
C ALA A 122 -6.25 3.72 17.26
N ALA A 123 -7.30 2.91 17.00
CA ALA A 123 -7.39 1.53 17.44
C ALA A 123 -6.46 0.58 16.67
N GLY A 124 -5.96 1.00 15.50
CA GLY A 124 -5.11 0.19 14.63
C GLY A 124 -5.87 -0.81 13.76
N LYS A 125 -7.13 -0.53 13.44
CA LYS A 125 -7.95 -1.41 12.56
C LYS A 125 -7.59 -1.24 11.08
N LEU A 126 -6.89 -0.17 10.74
CA LEU A 126 -6.61 0.25 9.36
C LEU A 126 -5.10 0.26 9.04
N ASP A 127 -4.29 -0.46 9.82
CA ASP A 127 -2.82 -0.42 9.75
C ASP A 127 -2.26 -0.75 8.34
N ASP A 128 -2.97 -1.59 7.58
CA ASP A 128 -2.61 -1.99 6.21
C ASP A 128 -2.80 -0.90 5.15
N HIS A 129 -3.28 0.29 5.54
CA HIS A 129 -3.51 1.44 4.67
C HIS A 129 -2.45 2.55 4.80
N PHE A 130 -1.34 2.27 5.49
CA PHE A 130 -0.25 3.22 5.71
C PHE A 130 1.08 2.71 5.13
N PRO A 131 1.27 2.76 3.80
CA PRO A 131 2.43 2.16 3.15
C PRO A 131 3.72 3.01 3.22
N LEU A 132 3.63 4.25 3.72
CA LEU A 132 4.73 5.22 3.65
C LEU A 132 5.89 4.87 4.59
N VAL A 133 7.10 5.14 4.10
CA VAL A 133 8.37 4.97 4.81
C VAL A 133 8.72 6.19 5.64
N VAL A 134 9.57 6.02 6.65
CA VAL A 134 10.10 7.12 7.46
C VAL A 134 10.91 8.10 6.61
N TRP A 135 11.58 7.61 5.56
CA TRP A 135 12.42 8.39 4.64
C TRP A 135 11.62 9.15 3.58
N GLN A 136 10.81 10.11 4.03
CA GLN A 136 10.02 11.02 3.20
C GLN A 136 10.46 12.48 3.43
N THR A 137 9.62 13.48 3.10
CA THR A 137 9.98 14.88 3.41
C THR A 137 10.04 15.09 4.92
N GLY A 138 11.02 15.88 5.38
CA GLY A 138 11.27 16.10 6.80
C GLY A 138 10.14 16.75 7.58
N SER A 139 9.17 17.37 6.91
CA SER A 139 7.96 17.96 7.51
C SER A 139 6.91 16.93 7.95
N GLY A 140 6.96 15.69 7.42
CA GLY A 140 5.92 14.69 7.65
C GLY A 140 4.63 14.88 6.84
N THR A 141 4.63 15.80 5.87
CA THR A 141 3.46 16.14 5.04
C THR A 141 2.82 14.94 4.36
N GLN A 142 3.61 13.98 3.83
CA GLN A 142 3.03 12.82 3.16
C GLN A 142 2.36 11.86 4.15
N SER A 143 2.88 11.69 5.37
CA SER A 143 2.17 10.93 6.41
C SER A 143 0.89 11.60 6.85
N ASN A 144 0.89 12.94 6.99
CA ASN A 144 -0.34 13.68 7.30
C ASN A 144 -1.39 13.46 6.20
N MET A 145 -1.01 13.59 4.93
CA MET A 145 -1.91 13.36 3.81
C MET A 145 -2.35 11.90 3.66
N ASN A 146 -1.50 10.93 3.96
CA ASN A 146 -1.90 9.53 3.97
C ASN A 146 -3.01 9.28 5.00
N VAL A 147 -2.88 9.84 6.21
CA VAL A 147 -3.93 9.75 7.22
C VAL A 147 -5.20 10.48 6.78
N ASN A 148 -5.08 11.67 6.20
CA ASN A 148 -6.22 12.41 5.67
C ASN A 148 -6.99 11.60 4.62
N GLU A 149 -6.29 11.02 3.64
CA GLU A 149 -6.89 10.20 2.59
C GLU A 149 -7.58 8.97 3.18
N VAL A 150 -6.93 8.24 4.11
CA VAL A 150 -7.51 7.05 4.74
C VAL A 150 -8.77 7.37 5.54
N ILE A 151 -8.71 8.38 6.41
CA ILE A 151 -9.87 8.80 7.23
C ILE A 151 -11.00 9.31 6.34
N SER A 152 -10.69 10.12 5.33
CA SER A 152 -11.66 10.67 4.38
C SER A 152 -12.41 9.55 3.67
N ASN A 153 -11.69 8.60 3.12
CA ASN A 153 -12.27 7.49 2.37
C ASN A 153 -13.04 6.52 3.26
N ARG A 154 -12.58 6.27 4.48
CA ARG A 154 -13.31 5.46 5.45
C ARG A 154 -14.60 6.15 5.90
N ALA A 155 -14.57 7.47 6.13
CA ALA A 155 -15.76 8.25 6.45
C ALA A 155 -16.77 8.27 5.30
N ILE A 156 -16.30 8.38 4.04
CA ILE A 156 -17.17 8.26 2.85
C ILE A 156 -17.88 6.92 2.84
N GLU A 157 -17.18 5.82 3.09
CA GLU A 157 -17.77 4.48 3.12
C GLU A 157 -18.79 4.33 4.26
N ILE A 158 -18.50 4.84 5.47
CA ILE A 158 -19.46 4.87 6.59
C ILE A 158 -20.76 5.59 6.19
N LEU A 159 -20.65 6.62 5.35
CA LEU A 159 -21.78 7.39 4.84
C LEU A 159 -22.44 6.77 3.59
N GLY A 160 -21.98 5.61 3.13
CA GLY A 160 -22.50 4.91 1.95
C GLY A 160 -22.06 5.51 0.61
N GLY A 161 -21.03 6.35 0.61
CA GLY A 161 -20.48 6.96 -0.60
C GLY A 161 -19.49 6.07 -1.35
N LYS A 162 -18.90 6.62 -2.41
CA LYS A 162 -17.98 5.91 -3.29
C LYS A 162 -16.52 6.18 -2.89
N LEU A 163 -15.75 5.12 -2.62
CA LEU A 163 -14.32 5.22 -2.32
C LEU A 163 -13.55 6.03 -3.38
N GLY A 164 -12.72 6.98 -2.95
CA GLY A 164 -11.91 7.83 -3.80
C GLY A 164 -12.65 9.02 -4.43
N SER A 165 -13.95 9.19 -4.16
CA SER A 165 -14.74 10.34 -4.67
C SER A 165 -14.31 11.68 -4.09
N LYS A 166 -13.75 11.68 -2.87
CA LYS A 166 -13.56 12.87 -2.02
C LYS A 166 -14.87 13.60 -1.68
N ASP A 167 -15.99 12.89 -1.81
CA ASP A 167 -17.36 13.35 -1.56
C ASP A 167 -18.15 12.25 -0.83
N PRO A 168 -18.82 12.54 0.31
CA PRO A 168 -19.02 13.87 0.88
C PRO A 168 -17.88 14.37 1.80
N VAL A 169 -16.85 13.56 2.04
CA VAL A 169 -15.71 13.94 2.91
C VAL A 169 -14.48 14.21 2.06
N HIS A 170 -13.95 15.44 2.10
CA HIS A 170 -12.73 15.84 1.42
C HIS A 170 -11.52 15.73 2.37
N PRO A 171 -10.38 15.15 1.94
CA PRO A 171 -9.23 14.94 2.82
C PRO A 171 -8.61 16.26 3.30
N ASN A 172 -8.66 17.34 2.51
CA ASN A 172 -8.13 18.64 2.92
C ASN A 172 -9.18 19.53 3.59
N ASP A 173 -10.40 19.56 3.04
CA ASP A 173 -11.37 20.60 3.40
C ASP A 173 -12.17 20.23 4.65
N HIS A 174 -12.28 18.92 4.91
CA HIS A 174 -12.99 18.36 6.06
C HIS A 174 -12.01 17.71 7.06
N VAL A 175 -11.18 16.74 6.63
CA VAL A 175 -10.30 16.00 7.56
C VAL A 175 -9.12 16.84 8.03
N ASN A 176 -8.51 17.64 7.16
CA ASN A 176 -7.40 18.55 7.48
C ASN A 176 -7.84 19.98 7.82
N LYS A 177 -9.14 20.20 8.07
CA LYS A 177 -9.68 21.54 8.33
C LYS A 177 -9.00 22.15 9.57
N SER A 178 -8.53 23.39 9.44
CA SER A 178 -7.84 24.14 10.50
C SER A 178 -6.48 23.57 10.92
N GLN A 179 -5.86 22.74 10.07
CA GLN A 179 -4.54 22.15 10.31
C GLN A 179 -3.57 22.48 9.17
N VAL A 180 -2.27 22.42 9.45
CA VAL A 180 -1.22 22.58 8.43
C VAL A 180 -0.94 21.25 7.75
N GLY A 181 -0.69 21.30 6.43
CA GLY A 181 -0.24 20.18 5.60
C GLY A 181 1.27 19.97 5.67
#